data_AF-A0A4Q9R3I7-F1
#
_entry.id   AF-A0A4Q9R3I7-F1
#
_cell.length_a   1.000
_cell.length_b   1.000
_cell.length_c   1.000
_cell.angle_alpha   90.00
_cell.angle_beta   90.00
_cell.angle_gamma   90.00
#
_symmetry.space_group_name_H-M   'P 1'
#
loop_
_entity.id
_entity.type
_entity.pdbx_description
1 polymer ?
#
loop_
_entity_poly.entity_id
_entity_poly.type
_entity_poly.pdbx_seq_one_letter_code
_entity_poly.pdbx_strand_id
1 'polypeptide(L)'
;MSMAAAAGTTFLVLLFLRAVWHKLADFDRFTGFVADYSLLPAGWVYGAAKLLVGLELASIALLLVPPLNRLGALLALALLAGYGLAMGINLWRGHTRIDCGCGGPAQHLSPALLLRNALLALFAVPVLLVGIAPITPFAALAAIVGGTLLWLVYNVAEQLLANAGHIQLARQSPGNTH
;
A
#
# COMPACT_ATOMS: atom_id res chain seq x y z
N MET A 1 -16.32 6.63 17.15
CA MET A 1 -15.76 6.20 15.87
C MET A 1 -16.92 6.11 14.90
N SER A 2 -16.90 6.92 13.84
CA SER A 2 -17.92 6.82 12.78
C SER A 2 -17.75 5.50 12.03
N MET A 3 -18.82 5.01 11.41
CA MET A 3 -18.76 3.78 10.58
C MET A 3 -17.69 3.90 9.48
N ALA A 4 -17.55 5.08 8.87
CA ALA A 4 -16.52 5.36 7.87
C ALA A 4 -15.10 5.23 8.42
N ALA A 5 -14.83 5.73 9.64
CA ALA A 5 -13.52 5.59 10.27
C ALA A 5 -13.19 4.13 10.60
N ALA A 6 -14.17 3.36 11.06
CA ALA A 6 -13.97 1.93 11.34
C ALA A 6 -13.75 1.10 10.07
N ALA A 7 -14.48 1.40 8.98
CA ALA A 7 -14.29 0.75 7.69
C ALA A 7 -12.92 1.10 7.08
N GLY A 8 -12.53 2.38 7.15
CA GLY A 8 -11.20 2.84 6.72
C GLY A 8 -10.06 2.20 7.52
N THR A 9 -10.22 2.08 8.84
CA THR A 9 -9.27 1.37 9.72
C THR A 9 -9.13 -0.09 9.29
N THR A 10 -10.24 -0.80 9.09
CA THR A 10 -10.24 -2.20 8.64
C THR A 10 -9.52 -2.34 7.29
N PHE A 11 -9.86 -1.49 6.34
CA PHE A 11 -9.23 -1.48 5.02
C PHE A 11 -7.72 -1.26 5.10
N LEU A 12 -7.27 -0.24 5.85
CA LEU A 12 -5.84 0.06 6.03
C LEU A 12 -5.09 -1.07 6.73
N VAL A 13 -5.69 -1.69 7.75
CA VAL A 13 -5.11 -2.86 8.43
C VAL A 13 -4.94 -4.02 7.46
N LEU A 14 -5.95 -4.36 6.67
CA LEU A 14 -5.87 -5.44 5.66
C LEU A 14 -4.87 -5.12 4.55
N LEU A 15 -4.78 -3.85 4.15
CA LEU A 15 -3.80 -3.36 3.18
C LEU A 15 -2.37 -3.58 3.68
N PHE A 16 -2.03 -3.07 4.87
CA PHE A 16 -0.70 -3.21 5.43
C PHE A 16 -0.37 -4.66 5.80
N LEU A 17 -1.33 -5.45 6.29
CA LEU A 17 -1.13 -6.88 6.55
C LEU A 17 -0.71 -7.62 5.27
N ARG A 18 -1.40 -7.38 4.15
CA ARG A 18 -1.02 -7.95 2.86
C ARG A 18 0.38 -7.51 2.43
N ALA A 19 0.71 -6.23 2.60
CA ALA A 19 2.01 -5.68 2.23
C ALA A 19 3.15 -6.30 3.05
N VAL A 20 3.01 -6.33 4.38
CA VAL A 20 3.97 -6.96 5.29
C VAL A 20 4.13 -8.45 4.98
N TRP A 21 3.03 -9.17 4.76
CA TRP A 21 3.09 -10.58 4.42
C TRP A 21 3.95 -10.84 3.18
N HIS A 22 3.77 -10.05 2.11
CA HIS A 22 4.56 -10.19 0.89
C HIS A 22 6.03 -9.81 1.08
N LYS A 23 6.31 -8.78 1.88
CA LYS A 23 7.69 -8.36 2.20
C LYS A 23 8.41 -9.36 3.07
N LEU A 24 7.72 -10.05 3.98
CA LEU A 24 8.30 -11.10 4.81
C LEU A 24 8.48 -12.41 4.04
N ALA A 25 7.56 -12.72 3.12
CA ALA A 25 7.64 -13.93 2.30
C ALA A 25 8.83 -13.92 1.33
N ASP A 26 9.19 -12.74 0.80
CA ASP A 26 10.33 -12.59 -0.12
C ASP A 26 11.13 -11.32 0.21
N PHE A 27 11.73 -11.33 1.41
CA PHE A 27 12.43 -10.16 1.95
C PHE A 27 13.66 -9.78 1.14
N ASP A 28 14.40 -10.76 0.62
CA ASP A 28 15.59 -10.51 -0.20
C ASP A 28 15.20 -9.78 -1.49
N ARG A 29 14.12 -10.20 -2.16
CA ARG A 29 13.58 -9.49 -3.32
C ARG A 29 13.11 -8.08 -2.96
N PHE A 30 12.47 -7.90 -1.81
CA PHE A 30 12.08 -6.57 -1.34
C PHE A 30 13.30 -5.65 -1.12
N THR A 31 14.40 -6.16 -0.55
CA THR A 31 15.63 -5.37 -0.41
C THR A 31 16.22 -4.98 -1.76
N GLY A 32 16.14 -5.86 -2.77
CA GLY A 32 16.49 -5.56 -4.15
C GLY A 32 15.67 -4.39 -4.69
N PHE A 33 14.35 -4.41 -4.50
CA PHE A 33 13.51 -3.28 -4.89
C PHE A 33 13.91 -1.98 -4.19
N VAL A 34 14.14 -2.00 -2.87
CA VAL A 34 14.58 -0.82 -2.11
C VAL A 34 15.93 -0.29 -2.63
N ALA A 35 16.83 -1.17 -3.06
CA ALA A 35 18.08 -0.76 -3.72
C ALA A 35 17.82 -0.08 -5.07
N ASP A 36 16.90 -0.61 -5.87
CA ASP A 36 16.56 -0.07 -7.21
C ASP A 36 16.03 1.37 -7.16
N TYR A 37 15.36 1.76 -6.06
CA TYR A 37 14.93 3.15 -5.84
C TYR A 37 16.10 4.14 -5.83
N SER A 38 17.35 3.69 -5.66
CA SER A 38 18.57 4.53 -5.70
C SER A 38 18.47 5.79 -4.83
N LEU A 39 17.74 5.67 -3.71
CA LEU A 39 17.53 6.76 -2.74
C LEU A 39 18.50 6.66 -1.55
N LEU A 40 19.08 5.49 -1.32
CA LEU A 40 19.88 5.17 -0.14
C LEU A 40 21.21 4.53 -0.56
N PRO A 41 22.30 4.71 0.23
CA PRO A 41 23.55 3.99 0.01
C PRO A 41 23.35 2.49 0.22
N ALA A 42 24.11 1.65 -0.51
CA ALA A 42 23.97 0.19 -0.47
C ALA A 42 23.99 -0.41 0.96
N GLY A 43 24.82 0.12 1.86
CA GLY A 43 24.90 -0.35 3.26
C GLY A 43 23.65 -0.06 4.11
N TRP A 44 22.77 0.86 3.67
CA TRP A 44 21.57 1.25 4.40
C TRP A 44 20.29 0.58 3.88
N VAL A 45 20.33 -0.02 2.69
CA VAL A 45 19.18 -0.66 2.03
C VAL A 45 18.51 -1.69 2.93
N TYR A 46 19.31 -2.62 3.47
CA TYR A 46 18.80 -3.70 4.32
C TYR A 46 18.18 -3.18 5.62
N GLY A 47 18.80 -2.17 6.25
CA GLY A 47 18.27 -1.52 7.45
C GLY A 47 16.98 -0.75 7.17
N ALA A 48 16.92 -0.02 6.06
CA ALA A 48 15.73 0.71 5.63
C ALA A 48 14.56 -0.23 5.29
N ALA A 49 14.83 -1.37 4.64
CA ALA A 49 13.82 -2.39 4.36
C ALA A 49 13.23 -2.96 5.67
N LYS A 50 14.06 -3.30 6.65
CA LYS A 50 13.59 -3.74 7.99
C LYS A 50 12.78 -2.66 8.69
N LEU A 51 13.26 -1.41 8.65
CA LEU A 51 12.56 -0.28 9.26
C LEU A 51 11.19 -0.08 8.63
N LEU A 52 11.08 -0.14 7.30
CA LEU A 52 9.79 -0.02 6.60
C LEU A 52 8.81 -1.10 7.04
N VAL A 53 9.22 -2.38 7.06
CA VAL A 53 8.37 -3.47 7.55
C VAL A 53 7.96 -3.25 9.02
N GLY A 54 8.90 -2.79 9.86
CA GLY A 54 8.64 -2.45 11.25
C GLY A 54 7.62 -1.31 11.41
N LEU A 55 7.72 -0.26 10.61
CA LEU A 55 6.78 0.86 10.62
C LEU A 55 5.39 0.44 10.12
N GLU A 56 5.30 -0.45 9.13
CA GLU A 56 4.01 -1.01 8.68
C GLU A 56 3.35 -1.86 9.77
N LEU A 57 4.12 -2.71 10.44
CA LEU A 57 3.64 -3.49 11.59
C LEU A 57 3.20 -2.57 12.74
N ALA A 58 3.97 -1.53 13.04
CA ALA A 58 3.61 -0.53 14.04
C ALA A 58 2.31 0.19 13.67
N SER A 59 2.12 0.55 12.40
CA SER A 59 0.89 1.15 11.90
C SER A 59 -0.32 0.25 12.14
N ILE A 60 -0.21 -1.04 11.82
CA ILE A 60 -1.27 -2.03 12.09
C ILE A 60 -1.59 -2.10 13.59
N ALA A 61 -0.57 -2.25 14.43
CA ALA A 61 -0.75 -2.35 15.88
C ALA A 61 -1.42 -1.10 16.47
N LEU A 62 -0.99 0.09 16.05
CA LEU A 62 -1.55 1.37 16.51
C LEU A 62 -3.00 1.57 16.03
N LEU A 63 -3.32 1.18 14.79
CA LEU A 63 -4.68 1.28 14.24
C LEU A 63 -5.69 0.40 15.00
N LEU A 64 -5.26 -0.76 15.49
CA LEU A 64 -6.10 -1.70 16.24
C LEU A 64 -6.38 -1.26 17.68
N VAL A 65 -5.56 -0.36 18.24
CA VAL A 65 -5.70 0.13 19.61
C VAL A 65 -6.51 1.44 19.60
N PRO A 66 -7.77 1.47 20.08
CA PRO A 66 -8.65 2.63 19.95
C PRO A 66 -8.08 3.99 20.42
N PRO A 67 -7.32 4.09 21.53
CA PRO A 67 -6.71 5.37 21.92
C PRO A 67 -5.53 5.79 21.02
N LEU A 68 -4.91 4.86 20.30
CA LEU A 68 -3.73 5.08 19.46
C LEU A 68 -4.06 5.10 17.96
N ASN A 69 -5.33 4.85 17.58
CA ASN A 69 -5.75 4.72 16.19
C ASN A 69 -5.40 5.93 15.33
N ARG A 70 -5.47 7.15 15.89
CA ARG A 70 -5.07 8.39 15.23
C ARG A 70 -3.58 8.41 14.91
N LEU A 71 -2.74 7.94 15.84
CA LEU A 71 -1.30 7.84 15.61
C LEU A 71 -1.01 6.78 14.54
N GLY A 72 -1.73 5.66 14.56
CA GLY A 72 -1.68 4.65 13.50
C GLY A 72 -2.08 5.21 12.14
N ALA A 73 -3.15 6.00 12.06
CA ALA A 73 -3.61 6.64 10.82
C ALA A 73 -2.62 7.70 10.31
N LEU A 74 -1.99 8.48 11.20
CA LEU A 74 -0.92 9.41 10.83
C LEU A 74 0.29 8.66 10.27
N LEU A 75 0.69 7.56 10.91
CA LEU A 75 1.79 6.73 10.44
C LEU A 75 1.47 6.07 9.10
N ALA A 76 0.26 5.54 8.92
CA ALA A 76 -0.23 5.02 7.65
C ALA A 76 -0.16 6.07 6.54
N LEU A 77 -0.62 7.29 6.81
CA LEU A 77 -0.58 8.40 5.87
C LEU A 77 0.87 8.76 5.51
N ALA A 78 1.75 8.85 6.51
CA ALA A 78 3.17 9.15 6.31
C ALA A 78 3.86 8.06 5.47
N LEU A 79 3.56 6.78 5.72
CA LEU A 79 4.09 5.66 4.94
C LEU A 79 3.60 5.71 3.48
N LEU A 80 2.30 5.88 3.26
CA LEU A 80 1.72 5.95 1.91
C LEU A 80 2.27 7.16 1.13
N ALA A 81 2.41 8.31 1.79
CA ALA A 81 3.02 9.51 1.20
C ALA A 81 4.51 9.31 0.92
N GLY A 82 5.25 8.67 1.83
CA GLY A 82 6.66 8.33 1.64
C GLY A 82 6.88 7.41 0.45
N TYR A 83 6.06 6.36 0.31
CA TYR A 83 6.04 5.51 -0.87
C TYR A 83 5.71 6.30 -2.14
N GLY A 84 4.67 7.15 -2.09
CA GLY A 84 4.30 8.03 -3.20
C GLY A 84 5.44 8.94 -3.65
N LEU A 85 6.14 9.57 -2.70
CA LEU A 85 7.28 10.45 -2.98
C LEU A 85 8.45 9.68 -3.58
N ALA A 86 8.81 8.53 -3.01
CA ALA A 86 9.88 7.67 -3.51
C ALA A 86 9.61 7.22 -4.96
N MET A 87 8.35 6.87 -5.26
CA MET A 87 7.91 6.53 -6.61
C MET A 87 7.95 7.74 -7.55
N GLY A 88 7.47 8.90 -7.10
CA GLY A 88 7.47 10.13 -7.90
C GLY A 88 8.88 10.60 -8.28
N ILE A 89 9.83 10.51 -7.34
CA ILE A 89 11.24 10.83 -7.60
C ILE A 89 11.82 9.88 -8.66
N ASN A 90 11.55 8.57 -8.57
CA ASN A 90 12.05 7.60 -9.53
C ASN A 90 11.40 7.73 -10.91
N LEU A 91 10.11 8.05 -10.96
CA LEU A 91 9.42 8.35 -12.21
C LEU A 91 10.01 9.58 -12.90
N TRP A 92 10.31 10.64 -12.13
CA TRP A 92 10.98 11.83 -12.66
C TRP A 92 12.39 11.55 -13.18
N ARG A 93 13.10 10.59 -12.58
CA ARG A 93 14.41 10.10 -13.05
C ARG A 93 14.32 9.15 -14.26
N GLY A 94 13.11 8.83 -14.74
CA GLY A 94 12.90 7.90 -15.86
C GLY A 94 13.03 6.42 -15.48
N HIS A 95 13.14 6.09 -14.19
CA HIS A 95 13.26 4.72 -13.70
C HIS A 95 11.86 4.09 -13.57
N THR A 96 11.39 3.44 -14.64
CA THR A 96 10.04 2.87 -14.72
C THR A 96 9.98 1.36 -14.46
N ARG A 97 11.13 0.67 -14.37
CA ARG A 97 11.20 -0.78 -14.07
C ARG A 97 11.40 -1.06 -12.58
N ILE A 98 10.57 -0.47 -11.74
CA ILE A 98 10.66 -0.64 -10.28
C ILE A 98 9.29 -1.11 -9.79
N ASP A 99 9.31 -2.15 -8.96
CA ASP A 99 8.11 -2.69 -8.33
C ASP A 99 7.70 -1.84 -7.13
N CYS A 100 6.39 -1.65 -6.93
CA CYS A 100 5.88 -0.80 -5.85
C CYS A 100 6.09 -1.41 -4.45
N GLY A 101 6.41 -2.71 -4.37
CA GLY A 101 6.64 -3.41 -3.10
C GLY A 101 5.40 -3.57 -2.21
N CYS A 102 4.21 -3.17 -2.70
CA CYS A 102 2.93 -3.26 -1.97
C CYS A 102 2.26 -4.66 -2.05
N GLY A 103 3.00 -5.69 -2.50
CA GLY A 103 2.49 -7.07 -2.62
C GLY A 103 1.61 -7.35 -3.83
N GLY A 104 1.72 -6.55 -4.89
CA GLY A 104 1.14 -6.81 -6.22
C GLY A 104 2.11 -7.55 -7.15
N PRO A 105 1.65 -8.03 -8.32
CA PRO A 105 2.53 -8.55 -9.36
C PRO A 105 3.50 -7.45 -9.84
N ALA A 106 4.69 -7.86 -10.30
CA ALA A 106 5.71 -6.93 -10.76
C ALA A 106 5.20 -6.03 -11.89
N GLN A 107 4.95 -4.77 -11.56
CA GLN A 107 4.42 -3.77 -12.48
C GLN A 107 5.42 -2.64 -12.69
N HIS A 108 5.42 -2.09 -13.90
CA HIS A 108 6.18 -0.87 -14.19
C HIS A 108 5.62 0.30 -13.39
N LEU A 109 6.51 1.13 -12.85
CA LEU A 109 6.17 2.34 -12.14
C LEU A 109 5.40 3.27 -13.10
N SER A 110 4.16 3.60 -12.74
CA SER A 110 3.24 4.39 -13.56
C SER A 110 2.62 5.51 -12.73
N PRO A 111 2.22 6.65 -13.36
CA PRO A 111 1.46 7.70 -12.70
C PRO A 111 0.18 7.19 -12.03
N ALA A 112 -0.39 6.09 -12.52
CA ALA A 112 -1.57 5.45 -11.92
C ALA A 112 -1.31 4.94 -10.50
N LEU A 113 -0.09 4.50 -10.19
CA LEU A 113 0.30 4.06 -8.84
C LEU A 113 0.38 5.24 -7.85
N LEU A 114 0.80 6.42 -8.31
CA LEU A 114 0.78 7.65 -7.50
C LEU A 114 -0.66 8.05 -7.15
N LEU A 115 -1.56 8.02 -8.14
CA LEU A 115 -2.98 8.30 -7.91
C LEU A 115 -3.60 7.29 -6.94
N ARG A 116 -3.32 6.00 -7.12
CA ARG A 116 -3.76 4.95 -6.19
C ARG A 116 -3.31 5.23 -4.76
N ASN A 117 -2.02 5.50 -4.53
CA ASN A 117 -1.52 5.75 -3.18
C ASN A 117 -2.14 7.01 -2.56
N ALA A 118 -2.42 8.04 -3.36
CA ALA A 118 -3.16 9.21 -2.91
C ALA A 118 -4.62 8.86 -2.53
N LEU A 119 -5.29 8.01 -3.30
CA LEU A 119 -6.63 7.51 -2.97
C LEU A 119 -6.64 6.62 -1.73
N LEU A 120 -5.60 5.80 -1.51
CA LEU A 120 -5.45 5.01 -0.30
C LEU A 120 -5.26 5.90 0.93
N ALA A 121 -4.48 6.97 0.80
CA ALA A 121 -4.26 7.95 1.87
C ALA A 121 -5.56 8.65 2.31
N LEU A 122 -6.53 8.84 1.40
CA LEU A 122 -7.83 9.41 1.72
C LEU A 122 -8.63 8.55 2.72
N PHE A 123 -8.41 7.23 2.79
CA PHE A 123 -9.06 6.37 3.78
C PHE A 123 -8.55 6.58 5.21
N ALA A 124 -7.39 7.22 5.40
CA ALA A 124 -6.92 7.63 6.72
C ALA A 124 -7.64 8.89 7.25
N VAL A 125 -8.18 9.73 6.36
CA VAL A 125 -8.78 11.03 6.72
C VAL A 125 -9.97 10.89 7.69
N PRO A 126 -10.95 9.99 7.48
CA PRO A 126 -12.04 9.80 8.44
C PRO A 126 -11.56 9.36 9.83
N VAL A 127 -10.46 8.60 9.90
CA VAL A 127 -9.87 8.14 11.17
C VAL A 127 -9.23 9.31 11.92
N LEU A 128 -8.60 10.24 11.20
CA LEU A 128 -7.98 11.43 11.78
C LEU A 128 -9.01 12.46 12.26
N LEU A 129 -10.07 12.68 11.49
CA LEU A 129 -11.05 13.72 11.76
C LEU A 129 -12.07 13.35 12.85
N VAL A 130 -12.39 12.06 12.98
CA VAL A 130 -13.49 11.63 13.87
C VAL A 130 -12.96 11.21 15.24
N GLY A 131 -13.61 11.69 16.29
CA GLY A 131 -13.34 11.35 17.68
C GLY A 131 -13.48 9.87 18.02
N ILE A 132 -12.78 9.47 19.09
CA ILE A 132 -13.01 8.20 19.76
C ILE A 132 -14.43 8.28 20.33
N ALA A 133 -15.29 7.39 19.86
CA ALA A 133 -16.65 7.26 20.36
C ALA A 133 -16.99 5.76 20.34
N PRO A 134 -17.74 5.27 21.33
CA PRO A 134 -18.13 3.88 21.39
C PRO A 134 -18.87 3.51 20.10
N ILE A 135 -18.46 2.39 19.52
CA ILE A 135 -19.10 1.80 18.33
C ILE A 135 -20.02 0.69 18.80
N THR A 136 -21.22 0.60 18.23
CA THR A 136 -22.12 -0.52 18.51
C THR A 136 -21.58 -1.79 17.82
N PRO A 137 -21.86 -3.00 18.35
CA PRO A 137 -21.42 -4.25 17.72
C PRO A 137 -21.88 -4.39 16.26
N PHE A 138 -23.10 -3.94 15.96
CA PHE A 138 -23.62 -3.91 14.60
C PHE A 138 -22.81 -2.97 13.68
N ALA A 139 -22.51 -1.75 14.14
CA ALA A 139 -21.70 -0.82 13.38
C ALA A 139 -20.26 -1.33 13.19
N ALA A 140 -19.72 -2.06 14.18
CA ALA A 140 -18.41 -2.72 14.06
C ALA A 140 -18.43 -3.83 13.01
N LEU A 141 -19.43 -4.70 13.01
CA LEU A 141 -19.60 -5.74 12.00
C LEU A 141 -19.76 -5.14 10.59
N ALA A 142 -20.63 -4.13 10.44
CA ALA A 142 -20.83 -3.44 9.17
C ALA A 142 -19.53 -2.77 8.66
N ALA A 143 -18.75 -2.19 9.56
CA ALA A 143 -17.46 -1.61 9.22
C ALA A 143 -16.43 -2.66 8.78
N ILE A 144 -16.38 -3.81 9.45
CA ILE A 144 -15.50 -4.93 9.07
C ILE A 144 -15.87 -5.43 7.67
N VAL A 145 -17.15 -5.70 7.44
CA VAL A 145 -17.65 -6.15 6.13
C VAL A 145 -17.35 -5.11 5.05
N GLY A 146 -17.67 -3.84 5.30
CA GLY A 146 -17.43 -2.76 4.36
C GLY A 146 -15.94 -2.57 4.04
N GLY A 147 -15.08 -2.57 5.05
CA GLY A 147 -13.63 -2.48 4.88
C GLY A 147 -13.03 -3.67 4.13
N THR A 148 -13.55 -4.87 4.38
CA THR A 148 -13.13 -6.09 3.67
C THR A 148 -13.59 -6.06 2.20
N LEU A 149 -14.81 -5.61 1.92
CA LEU A 149 -15.31 -5.46 0.55
C LEU A 149 -14.47 -4.43 -0.23
N LEU A 150 -14.15 -3.28 0.37
CA LEU A 150 -13.25 -2.30 -0.22
C LEU A 150 -11.87 -2.90 -0.51
N TRP A 151 -11.35 -3.71 0.42
CA TRP A 151 -10.09 -4.43 0.22
C TRP A 151 -10.18 -5.42 -0.94
N LEU A 152 -11.26 -6.20 -1.07
CA LEU A 152 -11.45 -7.11 -2.20
C LEU A 152 -11.55 -6.37 -3.54
N VAL A 153 -12.34 -5.30 -3.61
CA VAL A 153 -12.45 -4.45 -4.81
C VAL A 153 -11.08 -3.93 -5.21
N TYR A 154 -10.29 -3.48 -4.23
CA TYR A 154 -8.92 -3.05 -4.45
C TYR A 154 -8.02 -4.16 -5.01
N ASN A 155 -8.09 -5.39 -4.47
CA ASN A 155 -7.34 -6.52 -4.99
C ASN A 155 -7.72 -6.85 -6.45
N VAL A 156 -9.02 -6.80 -6.77
CA VAL A 156 -9.51 -7.05 -8.13
C VAL A 156 -9.04 -5.95 -9.10
N ALA A 157 -9.13 -4.68 -8.70
CA ALA A 157 -8.65 -3.56 -9.51
C ALA A 157 -7.16 -3.70 -9.83
N GLU A 158 -6.35 -4.09 -8.84
CA GLU A 158 -4.92 -4.37 -9.02
C GLU A 158 -4.68 -5.50 -10.03
N GLN A 159 -5.42 -6.60 -9.90
CA GLN A 159 -5.29 -7.74 -10.82
C GLN A 159 -5.67 -7.36 -12.26
N LEU A 160 -6.71 -6.54 -12.43
CA LEU A 160 -7.12 -6.05 -13.75
C LEU A 160 -6.07 -5.13 -14.37
N LEU A 161 -5.49 -4.22 -13.60
CA LEU A 161 -4.41 -3.34 -14.06
C LEU A 161 -3.16 -4.14 -14.45
N ALA A 162 -2.82 -5.17 -13.67
CA ALA A 162 -1.71 -6.06 -13.98
C ALA A 162 -1.95 -6.82 -15.28
N ASN A 163 -3.14 -7.43 -15.43
CA ASN A 163 -3.50 -8.16 -16.63
C ASN A 163 -3.57 -7.27 -17.88
N ALA A 164 -4.08 -6.04 -17.75
CA ALA A 164 -4.12 -5.09 -18.87
C ALA A 164 -2.70 -4.73 -19.38
N GLY A 165 -1.73 -4.59 -18.47
CA GLY A 165 -0.33 -4.36 -18.83
C GLY A 165 0.27 -5.52 -19.64
N HIS A 166 0.00 -6.77 -19.26
CA HIS A 166 0.45 -7.95 -20.01
C HIS A 166 -0.15 -8.01 -21.43
N ILE A 167 -1.44 -7.70 -21.57
CA ILE A 167 -2.12 -7.69 -22.88
C ILE A 167 -1.53 -6.61 -23.80
N GLN A 168 -1.20 -5.44 -23.27
CA GLN A 168 -0.59 -4.36 -24.05
C GLN A 168 0.81 -4.73 -24.53
N LEU A 169 1.64 -5.35 -23.68
CA LEU A 169 2.98 -5.84 -24.06
C LEU A 169 2.90 -6.95 -25.12
N ALA A 170 1.93 -7.87 -24.99
CA ALA A 170 1.70 -8.92 -25.99
C ALA A 170 1.27 -8.35 -27.35
N ARG A 171 0.48 -7.26 -27.36
CA ARG A 171 0.08 -6.55 -28.59
C ARG A 171 1.20 -5.73 -29.23
N GLN A 172 2.18 -5.27 -28.45
CA GLN A 172 3.30 -4.44 -28.92
C GLN A 172 4.48 -5.25 -29.47
N SER A 173 4.47 -6.59 -29.36
CA SER A 173 5.44 -7.47 -30.03
C SER A 173 4.92 -7.77 -31.45
N PRO A 174 5.36 -7.06 -32.50
CA PRO A 174 4.92 -7.36 -33.86
C PRO A 174 5.66 -8.61 -34.31
N GLY A 175 4.93 -9.70 -34.56
CA GLY A 175 5.35 -10.83 -35.38
C GLY A 175 6.68 -11.50 -35.03
N ASN A 176 6.62 -12.56 -34.21
CA ASN A 176 7.50 -13.71 -34.43
C ASN A 176 6.71 -14.76 -35.23
N THR A 177 6.27 -14.38 -36.44
CA THR A 177 5.92 -15.33 -37.49
C THR A 177 7.23 -15.71 -38.16
N HIS A 178 7.84 -16.80 -37.68
CA HIS A 178 8.78 -17.57 -38.48
C HIS A 178 8.07 -18.20 -39.68
#